data_AF-A0AA43KW22-F1
#
_entry.id   AF-A0AA43KW22-F1
#
_cell.length_a   1.000
_cell.length_b   1.000
_cell.length_c   1.000
_cell.angle_alpha   90.00
_cell.angle_beta   90.00
_cell.angle_gamma   90.00
#
_symmetry.space_group_name_H-M   'P 1'
#
loop_
_entity.id
_entity.type
_entity.pdbx_description
1 polymer ?
#
loop_
_entity_poly.entity_id
_entity_poly.type
_entity_poly.pdbx_seq_one_letter_code
_entity_poly.pdbx_strand_id
1 'polypeptide(L)'
;MKVRISKDFKVELNTLIKLEWKKFYPVLIIHERFEKIVKWIIRLLAIIGVLSCLITFQNKCEALLFSVIIVLIQQFFERVIFEYTTIIVSPLPNFRVDLTQWLTNAFFIPLNADGSYNRNETAVFAPCFRDEEYGIQLFKFLKQWNFEQDNDIENNIIISFIIEPNAKYSTYIYHNPKRKNIEKILEDEKEKNKLSKYGKRQQQLIASFIFGKKLDFITGSYIEKFLEFQEQNKLFYFMPSHPISDNGRRGTSFLRQATILKYNFKLKNRNELTRKDIEYHFPL
;
A
#
# COMPACT_ATOMS: atom_id res chain seq x y z
N MET A 1 11.64 3.22 -20.18
CA MET A 1 12.82 2.37 -20.49
C MET A 1 13.20 1.59 -19.22
N LYS A 2 13.40 0.26 -19.28
CA LYS A 2 13.73 -0.57 -18.11
C LYS A 2 15.24 -0.81 -18.05
N VAL A 3 15.89 -0.42 -16.96
CA VAL A 3 17.32 -0.67 -16.73
C VAL A 3 17.45 -1.90 -15.83
N ARG A 4 18.24 -2.86 -16.29
CA ARG A 4 18.53 -4.08 -15.55
C ARG A 4 19.62 -3.78 -14.52
N ILE A 5 19.30 -3.95 -13.24
CA ILE A 5 20.25 -3.72 -12.14
C ILE A 5 20.92 -5.04 -11.72
N SER A 6 20.22 -6.17 -11.84
CA SER A 6 20.77 -7.52 -11.64
C SER A 6 20.01 -8.57 -12.49
N LYS A 7 20.41 -9.85 -12.41
CA LYS A 7 19.77 -10.95 -13.18
C LYS A 7 18.25 -10.95 -13.03
N ASP A 8 17.74 -10.65 -11.83
CA ASP A 8 16.31 -10.73 -11.50
C ASP A 8 15.66 -9.38 -11.16
N PHE A 9 16.45 -8.29 -11.07
CA PHE A 9 15.93 -6.97 -10.70
C PHE A 9 15.97 -5.99 -11.90
N LYS A 10 14.78 -5.62 -12.38
CA LYS A 10 14.59 -4.61 -13.44
C LYS A 10 13.89 -3.39 -12.84
N VAL A 11 14.49 -2.21 -12.98
CA VAL A 11 13.91 -0.95 -12.51
C VAL A 11 13.57 -0.08 -13.72
N GLU A 12 12.40 0.55 -13.71
CA GLU A 12 12.04 1.51 -14.75
C GLU A 12 12.82 2.81 -14.56
N LEU A 13 13.48 3.33 -15.61
CA LEU A 13 14.19 4.63 -15.55
C LEU A 13 13.28 5.78 -15.10
N ASN A 14 11.99 5.68 -15.40
CA ASN A 14 10.98 6.65 -15.01
C ASN A 14 10.78 6.72 -13.47
N THR A 15 11.24 5.72 -12.71
CA THR A 15 11.24 5.80 -11.24
C THR A 15 12.50 6.48 -10.71
N LEU A 16 13.57 6.56 -11.50
CA LEU A 16 14.88 7.10 -11.09
C LEU A 16 15.10 8.55 -11.53
N ILE A 17 14.51 8.95 -12.66
CA ILE A 17 14.57 10.30 -13.21
C ILE A 17 13.17 10.68 -13.67
N LYS A 18 12.62 11.77 -13.11
CA LYS A 18 11.30 12.32 -13.44
C LYS A 18 11.41 13.80 -13.72
N LEU A 19 10.70 14.28 -14.73
CA LEU A 19 10.51 15.70 -14.96
C LEU A 19 9.09 16.06 -14.51
N GLU A 20 8.96 16.88 -13.46
CA GLU A 20 7.67 17.37 -12.97
C GLU A 20 7.57 18.88 -13.17
N TRP A 21 6.42 19.37 -13.63
CA TRP A 21 6.16 20.81 -13.70
C TRP A 21 5.67 21.31 -12.35
N LYS A 22 6.43 22.21 -11.69
CA LYS A 22 5.98 22.92 -10.49
C LYS A 22 5.58 24.34 -10.84
N LYS A 23 4.26 24.60 -10.85
CA LYS A 23 3.61 25.89 -11.16
C LYS A 23 4.04 26.51 -12.51
N PHE A 24 5.25 27.07 -12.60
CA PHE A 24 5.74 27.81 -13.76
C PHE A 24 7.10 27.34 -14.30
N TYR A 25 7.72 26.31 -13.72
CA TYR A 25 9.01 25.80 -14.20
C TYR A 25 9.12 24.27 -14.09
N PRO A 26 9.86 23.62 -15.01
CA PRO A 26 10.16 22.20 -14.91
C PRO A 26 11.19 21.96 -13.80
N VAL A 27 10.97 20.91 -13.03
CA VAL A 27 11.87 20.43 -11.98
C VAL A 27 12.27 19.01 -12.30
N LEU A 28 13.59 18.79 -12.31
CA LEU A 28 14.15 17.47 -12.49
C LEU A 28 14.27 16.80 -11.13
N ILE A 29 13.60 15.67 -10.97
CA ILE A 29 13.61 14.85 -9.78
C ILE A 29 14.47 13.62 -10.08
N ILE A 30 15.50 13.39 -9.27
CA ILE A 30 16.48 12.34 -9.52
C ILE A 30 16.73 11.56 -8.24
N HIS A 31 16.86 10.24 -8.33
CA HIS A 31 17.25 9.42 -7.20
C HIS A 31 18.62 9.84 -6.63
N GLU A 32 18.79 9.80 -5.29
CA GLU A 32 20.01 10.20 -4.56
C GLU A 32 21.32 9.60 -5.11
N ARG A 33 21.25 8.41 -5.70
CA ARG A 33 22.40 7.71 -6.30
C ARG A 33 23.13 8.56 -7.35
N PHE A 34 22.42 9.46 -8.02
CA PHE A 34 22.99 10.34 -9.04
C PHE A 34 23.39 11.72 -8.49
N GLU A 35 23.21 12.00 -7.19
CA GLU A 35 23.54 13.29 -6.59
C GLU A 35 25.01 13.67 -6.82
N LYS A 36 25.92 12.71 -6.68
CA LYS A 36 27.36 12.94 -6.94
C LYS A 36 27.63 13.31 -8.40
N ILE A 37 26.93 12.67 -9.34
CA ILE A 37 27.09 12.92 -10.78
C ILE A 37 26.57 14.33 -11.12
N VAL A 38 25.39 14.69 -10.63
CA VAL A 38 24.81 16.03 -10.86
C VAL A 38 25.70 17.13 -10.30
N LYS A 39 26.22 16.96 -9.07
CA LYS A 39 27.17 17.92 -8.49
C LYS A 39 28.45 18.06 -9.31
N TRP A 40 28.95 16.98 -9.90
CA TRP A 40 30.10 17.04 -10.80
C TRP A 40 29.77 17.75 -12.12
N ILE A 41 28.58 17.55 -12.68
CA ILE A 41 28.13 18.28 -13.87
C ILE A 41 28.08 19.79 -13.60
N ILE A 42 27.53 20.21 -12.45
CA ILE A 42 27.50 21.63 -12.06
C ILE A 42 28.91 22.20 -11.92
N ARG A 43 29.84 21.46 -11.29
CA ARG A 43 31.25 21.88 -11.18
C ARG A 43 31.93 21.99 -12.54
N LEU A 44 31.67 21.04 -13.45
CA LEU A 44 32.22 21.06 -14.80
C LEU A 44 31.67 22.24 -15.61
N LEU A 45 30.38 22.53 -15.50
CA LEU A 45 29.76 23.71 -16.11
C LEU A 45 30.36 25.02 -15.60
N ALA A 46 30.62 25.11 -14.29
CA ALA A 46 31.30 26.27 -13.71
C ALA A 46 32.74 26.42 -14.27
N ILE A 47 33.49 25.32 -14.40
CA ILE A 47 34.83 25.33 -15.01
C ILE A 47 34.76 25.76 -16.47
N ILE A 48 33.81 25.26 -17.26
CA ILE A 48 33.60 25.66 -18.66
C ILE A 48 33.28 27.15 -18.73
N GLY A 49 32.42 27.65 -17.84
CA GLY A 49 32.11 29.08 -17.71
C GLY A 49 33.37 29.91 -17.45
N VAL A 50 34.22 29.51 -16.50
CA VAL A 50 35.48 30.21 -16.19
C VAL A 50 36.45 30.16 -17.37
N LEU A 51 36.64 29.00 -17.99
CA LEU A 51 37.53 28.84 -19.15
C LEU A 51 37.04 29.63 -20.37
N SER A 52 35.72 29.76 -20.53
CA SER A 52 35.16 30.56 -21.63
C SER A 52 35.51 32.03 -21.52
N CYS A 53 35.79 32.55 -20.33
CA CYS A 53 36.28 33.92 -20.15
C CYS A 53 37.67 34.15 -20.75
N LEU A 54 38.47 33.08 -20.90
CA LEU A 54 39.79 33.14 -21.55
C LEU A 54 39.69 33.11 -23.07
N ILE A 55 38.54 32.68 -23.61
CA ILE A 55 38.29 32.63 -25.05
C ILE A 55 37.66 33.96 -25.44
N THR A 56 38.40 34.77 -26.19
CA THR A 56 37.90 36.03 -26.74
C THR A 56 36.87 35.73 -27.82
N PHE A 57 35.59 35.72 -27.47
CA PHE A 57 34.51 35.72 -28.45
C PHE A 57 34.65 36.97 -29.34
N GLN A 58 34.77 36.78 -30.66
CA GLN A 58 34.89 37.89 -31.61
C GLN A 58 33.62 38.76 -31.64
N ASN A 59 32.47 38.16 -31.35
CA ASN A 59 31.17 38.82 -31.34
C ASN A 59 30.62 38.92 -29.92
N LYS A 60 30.34 40.15 -29.45
CA LYS A 60 29.79 40.40 -28.11
C LYS A 60 28.43 39.73 -27.89
N CYS A 61 27.62 39.61 -28.95
CA CYS A 61 26.31 38.96 -28.88
C CYS A 61 26.43 37.46 -28.61
N GLU A 62 27.44 36.80 -29.17
CA GLU A 62 27.69 35.36 -28.96
C GLU A 62 28.15 35.08 -27.53
N ALA A 63 29.03 35.92 -26.98
CA ALA A 63 29.47 35.83 -25.58
C ALA A 63 28.30 35.97 -24.60
N LEU A 64 27.41 36.94 -24.86
CA LEU A 64 26.21 37.16 -24.04
C LEU A 64 25.26 35.97 -24.12
N LEU A 65 24.97 35.48 -25.33
CA LEU A 65 24.09 34.31 -25.54
C LEU A 65 24.65 33.07 -24.82
N PHE A 66 25.95 32.82 -24.95
CA PHE A 66 26.61 31.70 -24.29
C PHE A 66 26.52 31.79 -22.76
N SER A 67 26.77 32.97 -22.19
CA SER A 67 26.66 33.21 -20.74
C SER A 67 25.24 32.97 -20.24
N VAL A 68 24.23 33.46 -20.97
CA VAL A 68 22.82 33.23 -20.65
C VAL A 68 22.49 31.74 -20.68
N ILE A 69 22.96 30.99 -21.69
CA ILE A 69 22.73 29.54 -21.80
C ILE A 69 23.37 28.80 -20.61
N ILE A 70 24.63 29.10 -20.26
CA ILE A 70 25.30 28.47 -19.12
C ILE A 70 24.53 28.75 -17.82
N VAL A 71 24.13 29.99 -17.58
CA VAL A 71 23.37 30.36 -16.38
C VAL A 71 22.03 29.64 -16.33
N LEU A 72 21.33 29.50 -17.46
CA LEU A 72 20.07 28.77 -17.53
C LEU A 72 20.25 27.28 -17.23
N ILE A 73 21.28 26.64 -17.80
CA ILE A 73 21.60 25.23 -17.54
C ILE A 73 21.99 25.04 -16.06
N GLN A 74 22.79 25.95 -15.50
CA GLN A 74 23.19 25.88 -14.10
C GLN A 74 21.98 26.05 -13.16
N GLN A 75 21.13 27.05 -13.39
CA GLN A 75 19.90 27.22 -12.61
C GLN A 75 18.97 26.02 -12.70
N PHE A 76 18.92 25.34 -13.86
CA PHE A 76 18.14 24.12 -14.02
C PHE A 76 18.69 22.99 -13.13
N PHE A 77 20.01 22.77 -13.11
CA PHE A 77 20.62 21.73 -12.28
C PHE A 77 20.64 22.06 -10.78
N GLU A 78 20.75 23.33 -10.39
CA GLU A 78 20.65 23.75 -8.99
C GLU A 78 19.26 23.52 -8.38
N ARG A 79 18.22 23.51 -9.22
CA ARG A 79 16.84 23.22 -8.81
C ARG A 79 16.48 21.74 -8.83
N VAL A 80 17.46 20.84 -9.07
CA VAL A 80 17.25 19.39 -9.02
C VAL A 80 16.82 18.98 -7.63
N ILE A 81 15.74 18.19 -7.54
CA ILE A 81 15.28 17.59 -6.30
C ILE A 81 15.78 16.16 -6.22
N PHE A 82 16.50 15.82 -5.15
CA PHE A 82 16.99 14.46 -4.95
C PHE A 82 15.98 13.60 -4.19
N GLU A 83 15.55 12.48 -4.77
CA GLU A 83 14.66 11.51 -4.12
C GLU A 83 15.45 10.50 -3.28
N TYR A 84 15.10 10.41 -1.99
CA TYR A 84 15.65 9.49 -1.00
C TYR A 84 14.61 8.43 -0.66
N THR A 85 14.97 7.15 -0.74
CA THR A 85 14.00 6.07 -0.49
C THR A 85 13.96 5.71 0.99
N THR A 86 12.80 5.88 1.62
CA THR A 86 12.52 5.32 2.95
C THR A 86 11.66 4.08 2.78
N ILE A 87 12.14 2.96 3.29
CA ILE A 87 11.42 1.70 3.28
C ILE A 87 10.83 1.48 4.67
N ILE A 88 9.51 1.34 4.74
CA ILE A 88 8.80 0.90 5.92
C ILE A 88 8.39 -0.55 5.68
N VAL A 89 8.91 -1.45 6.50
CA VAL A 89 8.55 -2.85 6.48
C VAL A 89 7.52 -3.06 7.59
N SER A 90 6.30 -3.47 7.21
CA SER A 90 5.30 -3.90 8.19
C SER A 90 5.81 -5.14 8.96
N PRO A 91 5.31 -5.41 10.18
CA PRO A 91 5.68 -6.59 10.94
C PRO A 91 5.65 -7.85 10.06
N LEU A 92 6.69 -8.66 10.16
CA LEU A 92 6.78 -9.94 9.47
C LEU A 92 6.14 -11.02 10.36
N PRO A 93 5.44 -12.02 9.78
CA PRO A 93 4.91 -13.12 10.56
C PRO A 93 6.07 -13.89 11.20
N ASN A 94 5.92 -14.23 12.47
CA ASN A 94 6.86 -15.08 13.22
C ASN A 94 6.53 -16.59 13.08
N PHE A 95 5.67 -16.94 12.13
CA PHE A 95 5.25 -18.29 11.81
C PHE A 95 5.32 -18.53 10.29
N ARG A 96 5.29 -19.80 9.88
CA ARG A 96 5.32 -20.16 8.47
C ARG A 96 3.95 -19.89 7.84
N VAL A 97 3.89 -18.95 6.89
CA VAL A 97 2.69 -18.72 6.10
C VAL A 97 2.45 -19.90 5.15
N ASP A 98 1.30 -20.56 5.29
CA ASP A 98 0.86 -21.67 4.44
C ASP A 98 -0.46 -21.30 3.76
N LEU A 99 -0.41 -21.18 2.43
CA LEU A 99 -1.53 -20.78 1.59
C LEU A 99 -2.66 -21.81 1.55
N THR A 100 -2.38 -23.07 1.96
CA THR A 100 -3.38 -24.14 1.97
C THR A 100 -4.25 -24.15 3.22
N GLN A 101 -3.90 -23.35 4.23
CA GLN A 101 -4.63 -23.28 5.50
C GLN A 101 -5.98 -22.58 5.37
N TRP A 102 -6.07 -21.51 4.58
CA TRP A 102 -7.34 -20.78 4.39
C TRP A 102 -8.26 -21.55 3.43
N LEU A 103 -9.27 -22.20 4.01
CA LEU A 103 -10.22 -23.04 3.30
C LEU A 103 -11.32 -22.22 2.64
N THR A 104 -12.06 -21.45 3.44
CA THR A 104 -13.25 -20.69 3.02
C THR A 104 -13.50 -19.51 3.97
N ASN A 105 -14.63 -18.82 3.83
CA ASN A 105 -15.12 -17.83 4.76
C ASN A 105 -16.43 -18.33 5.40
N ALA A 106 -16.53 -18.21 6.71
CA ALA A 106 -17.74 -18.41 7.48
C ALA A 106 -18.34 -17.06 7.88
N PHE A 107 -19.67 -17.01 7.93
CA PHE A 107 -20.39 -15.83 8.40
C PHE A 107 -21.45 -16.24 9.39
N PHE A 108 -21.72 -15.37 10.35
CA PHE A 108 -22.86 -15.49 11.24
C PHE A 108 -23.69 -14.22 11.10
N ILE A 109 -24.95 -14.37 10.69
CA ILE A 109 -25.90 -13.28 10.53
C ILE A 109 -27.01 -13.48 11.57
N PRO A 110 -27.15 -12.58 12.56
CA PRO A 110 -28.20 -12.66 13.56
C PRO A 110 -29.60 -12.56 12.96
N LEU A 111 -30.49 -13.44 13.38
CA LEU A 111 -31.89 -13.48 12.98
C LEU A 111 -32.80 -13.35 14.20
N ASN A 112 -33.92 -12.65 14.03
CA ASN A 112 -35.04 -12.65 14.96
C ASN A 112 -35.79 -14.00 14.88
N ALA A 113 -36.69 -14.25 15.83
CA ALA A 113 -37.50 -15.48 15.85
C ALA A 113 -38.40 -15.63 14.60
N ASP A 114 -38.77 -14.53 13.94
CA ASP A 114 -39.55 -14.50 12.70
C ASP A 114 -38.69 -14.71 11.44
N GLY A 115 -37.37 -14.91 11.59
CA GLY A 115 -36.42 -15.07 10.49
C GLY A 115 -35.96 -13.77 9.84
N SER A 116 -36.42 -12.60 10.30
CA SER A 116 -35.91 -11.31 9.84
C SER A 116 -34.53 -11.01 10.44
N TYR A 117 -33.76 -10.12 9.80
CA TYR A 117 -32.44 -9.73 10.29
C TYR A 117 -32.52 -9.00 11.64
N ASN A 118 -31.86 -9.54 12.67
CA ASN A 118 -31.72 -8.85 13.95
C ASN A 118 -30.60 -7.81 13.86
N ARG A 119 -30.95 -6.60 13.44
CA ARG A 119 -30.00 -5.49 13.25
C ARG A 119 -29.41 -4.95 14.57
N ASN A 120 -29.89 -5.38 15.74
CA ASN A 120 -29.33 -4.98 17.03
C ASN A 120 -28.16 -5.87 17.46
N GLU A 121 -27.98 -7.01 16.81
CA GLU A 121 -26.88 -7.93 17.09
C GLU A 121 -25.73 -7.77 16.09
N THR A 122 -24.55 -8.24 16.50
CA THR A 122 -23.31 -8.08 15.73
C THR A 122 -23.09 -9.29 14.82
N ALA A 123 -22.94 -9.05 13.52
CA ALA A 123 -22.58 -10.10 12.57
C ALA A 123 -21.11 -10.51 12.73
N VAL A 124 -20.80 -11.71 12.22
CA VAL A 124 -19.44 -12.25 12.20
C VAL A 124 -19.01 -12.48 10.75
N PHE A 125 -17.80 -12.05 10.43
CA PHE A 125 -17.04 -12.50 9.27
C PHE A 125 -15.80 -13.24 9.77
N ALA A 126 -15.65 -14.50 9.36
CA ALA A 126 -14.55 -15.33 9.82
C ALA A 126 -13.90 -16.15 8.69
N PRO A 127 -12.64 -15.87 8.32
CA PRO A 127 -11.83 -16.80 7.56
C PRO A 127 -11.75 -18.16 8.27
N CYS A 128 -12.00 -19.24 7.54
CA CYS A 128 -12.03 -20.60 8.06
C CYS A 128 -10.73 -21.32 7.69
N PHE A 129 -9.99 -21.76 8.71
CA PHE A 129 -8.68 -22.37 8.59
C PHE A 129 -8.72 -23.86 8.87
N ARG A 130 -7.90 -24.63 8.14
CA ARG A 130 -7.74 -26.07 8.36
C ARG A 130 -7.23 -26.37 9.76
N ASP A 131 -6.27 -25.60 10.25
CA ASP A 131 -5.71 -25.74 11.58
C ASP A 131 -6.15 -24.59 12.49
N GLU A 132 -6.63 -24.93 13.69
CA GLU A 132 -7.13 -23.95 14.66
C GLU A 132 -6.01 -23.01 15.14
N GLU A 133 -4.86 -23.58 15.49
CA GLU A 133 -3.72 -22.82 16.01
C GLU A 133 -3.16 -21.86 14.96
N TYR A 134 -3.10 -22.29 13.69
CA TYR A 134 -2.71 -21.44 12.58
C TYR A 134 -3.65 -20.22 12.44
N GLY A 135 -4.96 -20.44 12.52
CA GLY A 135 -5.93 -19.34 12.48
C GLY A 135 -5.71 -18.35 13.61
N ILE A 136 -5.46 -18.83 14.83
CA ILE A 136 -5.14 -18.00 16.00
C ILE A 136 -3.82 -17.25 15.80
N GLN A 137 -2.77 -17.91 15.30
CA GLN A 137 -1.46 -17.28 15.04
C GLN A 137 -1.56 -16.19 13.98
N LEU A 138 -2.30 -16.43 12.90
CA LEU A 138 -2.54 -15.43 11.86
C LEU A 138 -3.28 -14.23 12.44
N PHE A 139 -4.32 -14.42 13.24
CA PHE A 139 -5.04 -13.29 13.83
C PHE A 139 -4.25 -12.53 14.89
N LYS A 140 -3.38 -13.21 15.67
CA LYS A 140 -2.39 -12.53 16.53
C LYS A 140 -1.46 -11.65 15.68
N PHE A 141 -1.02 -12.13 14.53
CA PHE A 141 -0.23 -11.34 13.59
C PHE A 141 -1.02 -10.17 12.99
N LEU A 142 -2.31 -10.35 12.66
CA LEU A 142 -3.16 -9.24 12.21
C LEU A 142 -3.33 -8.18 13.32
N LYS A 143 -3.42 -8.58 14.60
CA LYS A 143 -3.45 -7.63 15.72
C LYS A 143 -2.19 -6.78 15.83
N GLN A 144 -1.02 -7.28 15.45
CA GLN A 144 0.20 -6.46 15.36
C GLN A 144 0.03 -5.28 14.39
N TRP A 145 -0.79 -5.43 13.34
CA TRP A 145 -1.08 -4.35 12.42
C TRP A 145 -1.94 -3.24 13.03
N ASN A 146 -2.65 -3.57 14.10
CA ASN A 146 -3.47 -2.68 14.91
C ASN A 146 -2.88 -2.44 16.31
N PHE A 147 -1.54 -2.45 16.45
CA PHE A 147 -0.86 -2.14 17.71
C PHE A 147 -1.28 -3.03 18.89
N GLU A 148 -1.53 -4.31 18.62
CA GLU A 148 -2.01 -5.31 19.59
C GLU A 148 -3.38 -4.97 20.19
N GLN A 149 -4.15 -4.06 19.58
CA GLN A 149 -5.49 -3.71 20.01
C GLN A 149 -6.53 -4.59 19.32
N ASP A 150 -7.51 -5.04 20.10
CA ASP A 150 -8.65 -5.80 19.58
C ASP A 150 -9.59 -4.91 18.75
N ASN A 151 -9.62 -3.61 19.04
CA ASN A 151 -10.56 -2.68 18.42
C ASN A 151 -9.90 -1.88 17.28
N ASP A 152 -10.28 -2.15 16.04
CA ASP A 152 -9.71 -1.48 14.86
C ASP A 152 -10.63 -0.34 14.35
N ILE A 153 -10.77 0.69 15.19
CA ILE A 153 -11.53 1.92 14.90
C ILE A 153 -10.86 2.71 13.76
N GLU A 154 -9.52 2.78 13.75
CA GLU A 154 -8.75 3.56 12.78
C GLU A 154 -8.60 2.88 11.42
N ASN A 155 -9.17 1.68 11.27
CA ASN A 155 -9.12 0.89 10.04
C ASN A 155 -7.67 0.61 9.58
N ASN A 156 -6.83 0.21 10.53
CA ASN A 156 -5.45 -0.23 10.33
C ASN A 156 -5.40 -1.54 9.52
N ILE A 157 -6.42 -2.40 9.66
CA ILE A 157 -6.55 -3.64 8.90
C ILE A 157 -7.65 -3.45 7.85
N ILE A 158 -7.30 -3.59 6.58
CA ILE A 158 -8.29 -3.54 5.50
C ILE A 158 -8.81 -4.95 5.23
N ILE A 159 -10.13 -5.07 5.22
CA ILE A 159 -10.86 -6.21 4.67
C ILE A 159 -11.54 -5.71 3.41
N SER A 160 -11.27 -6.33 2.27
CA SER A 160 -11.95 -6.01 1.02
C SER A 160 -12.62 -7.23 0.41
N PHE A 161 -13.88 -7.06 0.03
CA PHE A 161 -14.63 -7.98 -0.80
C PHE A 161 -14.75 -7.39 -2.21
N ILE A 162 -14.23 -8.12 -3.20
CA ILE A 162 -14.34 -7.76 -4.61
C ILE A 162 -15.29 -8.74 -5.27
N ILE A 163 -16.40 -8.23 -5.80
CA ILE A 163 -17.32 -9.04 -6.61
C ILE A 163 -16.67 -9.26 -7.98
N GLU A 164 -16.41 -10.53 -8.28
CA GLU A 164 -15.77 -10.94 -9.53
C GLU A 164 -16.82 -11.29 -10.58
N PRO A 165 -16.45 -11.23 -11.86
CA PRO A 165 -17.23 -11.89 -12.90
C PRO A 165 -17.40 -13.39 -12.61
N ASN A 166 -18.46 -13.99 -13.17
CA ASN A 166 -18.77 -15.42 -13.10
C ASN A 166 -19.14 -15.94 -11.70
N ALA A 167 -19.96 -15.20 -10.95
CA ALA A 167 -20.49 -15.63 -9.65
C ALA A 167 -19.37 -16.04 -8.67
N LYS A 168 -18.33 -15.20 -8.58
CA LYS A 168 -17.22 -15.35 -7.63
C LYS A 168 -17.01 -14.07 -6.84
N TYR A 169 -16.32 -14.18 -5.73
CA TYR A 169 -15.82 -13.02 -5.00
C TYR A 169 -14.42 -13.30 -4.46
N SER A 170 -13.63 -12.24 -4.37
CA SER A 170 -12.30 -12.27 -3.77
C SER A 170 -12.32 -11.53 -2.45
N THR A 171 -11.74 -12.15 -1.43
CA THR A 171 -11.51 -11.53 -0.12
C THR A 171 -10.04 -11.19 0.00
N TYR A 172 -9.74 -9.96 0.40
CA TYR A 172 -8.40 -9.48 0.68
C TYR A 172 -8.32 -8.99 2.13
N ILE A 173 -7.23 -9.35 2.81
CA ILE A 173 -6.89 -8.85 4.14
C ILE A 173 -5.46 -8.32 4.08
N TYR A 174 -5.28 -7.03 4.35
CA TYR A 174 -3.97 -6.40 4.27
C TYR A 174 -3.86 -5.17 5.17
N HIS A 175 -2.64 -4.72 5.41
CA HIS A 175 -2.37 -3.52 6.21
C HIS A 175 -2.80 -2.25 5.46
N ASN A 176 -3.58 -1.37 6.08
CA ASN A 176 -3.87 -0.06 5.53
C ASN A 176 -2.56 0.74 5.30
N PRO A 177 -2.24 1.10 4.03
CA PRO A 177 -1.04 1.87 3.71
C PRO A 177 -1.13 3.34 4.13
N LYS A 178 -2.34 3.85 4.43
CA LYS A 178 -2.62 5.24 4.80
C LYS A 178 -2.98 5.40 6.28
N ARG A 179 -2.43 4.54 7.14
CA ARG A 179 -2.68 4.64 8.58
C ARG A 179 -1.91 5.83 9.18
N LYS A 180 -2.55 6.55 10.11
CA LYS A 180 -1.99 7.76 10.75
C LYS A 180 -0.59 7.57 11.31
N ASN A 181 -0.31 6.39 11.88
CA ASN A 181 1.00 6.11 12.48
C ASN A 181 2.13 5.97 11.46
N ILE A 182 1.86 5.45 10.25
CA ILE A 182 2.86 5.49 9.17
C ILE A 182 3.11 6.93 8.76
N GLU A 183 2.04 7.71 8.58
CA GLU A 183 2.15 9.11 8.16
C GLU A 183 2.99 9.91 9.16
N LYS A 184 2.74 9.72 10.46
CA LYS A 184 3.54 10.31 11.53
C LYS A 184 5.01 9.90 11.49
N ILE A 185 5.32 8.60 11.36
CA ILE A 185 6.71 8.13 11.26
C ILE A 185 7.42 8.76 10.04
N LEU A 186 6.72 8.88 8.92
CA LEU A 186 7.25 9.48 7.70
C LEU A 186 7.47 10.99 7.86
N GLU A 187 6.56 11.69 8.53
CA GLU A 187 6.70 13.11 8.86
C GLU A 187 7.87 13.36 9.81
N ASP A 188 7.98 12.58 10.90
CA ASP A 188 9.08 12.66 11.87
C ASP A 188 10.44 12.45 11.18
N GLU A 189 10.56 11.43 10.31
CA GLU A 189 11.79 11.19 9.52
C GLU A 189 12.08 12.32 8.53
N LYS A 190 11.05 12.91 7.92
CA LYS A 190 11.21 14.04 7.00
C LYS A 190 11.72 15.30 7.72
N GLU A 191 11.22 15.56 8.92
CA GLU A 191 11.66 16.68 9.75
C GLU A 191 13.08 16.47 10.28
N LYS A 192 13.36 15.30 10.86
CA LYS A 192 14.67 14.94 11.41
C LYS A 192 15.79 15.06 10.39
N ASN A 193 15.54 14.61 9.17
CA ASN A 193 16.52 14.65 8.08
C ASN A 193 16.58 16.01 7.36
N LYS A 194 15.74 17.00 7.74
CA LYS A 194 15.66 18.34 7.12
C LYS A 194 15.63 18.29 5.58
N LEU A 195 14.98 17.27 5.02
CA LEU A 195 15.11 16.92 3.59
C LEU A 195 14.73 18.11 2.68
N SER A 196 13.70 18.86 3.06
CA SER A 196 13.25 20.05 2.33
C SER A 196 14.32 21.15 2.22
N LYS A 197 15.18 21.33 3.24
CA LYS A 197 16.24 22.36 3.24
C LYS A 197 17.39 22.02 2.28
N TYR A 198 17.56 20.75 1.90
CA TYR A 198 18.63 20.30 1.02
C TYR A 198 18.15 19.97 -0.40
N GLY A 199 16.94 20.40 -0.78
CA GLY A 199 16.35 20.02 -2.06
C GLY A 199 16.08 18.52 -2.16
N LYS A 200 15.85 17.83 -1.03
CA LYS A 200 15.60 16.39 -0.99
C LYS A 200 14.12 16.11 -0.80
N ARG A 201 13.60 15.11 -1.50
CA ARG A 201 12.23 14.59 -1.38
C ARG A 201 12.30 13.14 -0.92
N GLN A 202 11.42 12.75 -0.01
CA GLN A 202 11.31 11.36 0.41
C GLN A 202 10.42 10.59 -0.58
N GLN A 203 10.94 9.49 -1.12
CA GLN A 203 10.16 8.45 -1.77
C GLN A 203 9.82 7.39 -0.73
N GLN A 204 8.54 7.12 -0.56
CA GLN A 204 8.04 6.21 0.46
C GLN A 204 7.76 4.85 -0.16
N LEU A 205 8.34 3.79 0.40
CA LEU A 205 8.09 2.41 0.02
C LEU A 205 7.54 1.66 1.23
N ILE A 206 6.37 1.04 1.07
CA ILE A 206 5.77 0.20 2.12
C ILE A 206 5.84 -1.25 1.64
N ALA A 207 6.47 -2.11 2.43
CA ALA A 207 6.47 -3.55 2.22
C ALA A 207 5.51 -4.19 3.23
N SER A 208 4.47 -4.86 2.74
CA SER A 208 3.43 -5.49 3.57
C SER A 208 2.92 -6.79 2.96
N PHE A 209 2.27 -7.61 3.79
CA PHE A 209 1.57 -8.81 3.34
C PHE A 209 0.15 -8.50 2.90
N ILE A 210 -0.29 -9.23 1.88
CA ILE A 210 -1.68 -9.27 1.43
C ILE A 210 -2.10 -10.73 1.46
N PHE A 211 -3.11 -11.03 2.27
CA PHE A 211 -3.75 -12.34 2.27
C PHE A 211 -4.97 -12.28 1.37
N GLY A 212 -5.14 -13.29 0.53
CA GLY A 212 -6.17 -13.31 -0.50
C GLY A 212 -6.81 -14.68 -0.63
N LYS A 213 -8.13 -14.72 -0.77
CA LYS A 213 -8.87 -15.95 -1.11
C LYS A 213 -10.02 -15.64 -2.07
N LYS A 214 -10.12 -16.41 -3.16
CA LYS A 214 -11.23 -16.38 -4.11
C LYS A 214 -12.18 -17.54 -3.83
N LEU A 215 -13.47 -17.24 -3.79
CA LEU A 215 -14.55 -18.18 -3.45
C LEU A 215 -15.75 -17.92 -4.36
N ASP A 216 -16.70 -18.85 -4.37
CA ASP A 216 -17.92 -18.72 -5.15
C ASP A 216 -18.90 -17.75 -4.47
N PHE A 217 -19.55 -16.92 -5.28
CA PHE A 217 -20.56 -15.93 -4.90
C PHE A 217 -21.89 -16.36 -5.53
N ILE A 218 -22.60 -17.23 -4.82
CA ILE A 218 -23.88 -17.80 -5.25
C ILE A 218 -25.01 -17.01 -4.59
N THR A 219 -26.10 -16.76 -5.31
CA THR A 219 -27.30 -16.13 -4.75
C THR A 219 -27.84 -16.93 -3.55
N GLY A 220 -28.22 -16.24 -2.49
CA GLY A 220 -28.61 -16.80 -1.19
C GLY A 220 -27.44 -17.22 -0.30
N SER A 221 -26.19 -17.05 -0.74
CA SER A 221 -25.01 -17.39 0.05
C SER A 221 -24.84 -16.48 1.28
N TYR A 222 -24.08 -16.98 2.25
CA TYR A 222 -23.84 -16.25 3.49
C TYR A 222 -23.06 -14.94 3.29
N ILE A 223 -22.22 -14.82 2.26
CA ILE A 223 -21.55 -13.54 1.94
C ILE A 223 -22.56 -12.51 1.43
N GLU A 224 -23.49 -12.89 0.55
CA GLU A 224 -24.52 -11.97 0.06
C GLU A 224 -25.38 -11.48 1.23
N LYS A 225 -25.85 -12.40 2.08
CA LYS A 225 -26.60 -12.06 3.30
C LYS A 225 -25.80 -11.17 4.25
N PHE A 226 -24.49 -11.41 4.40
CA PHE A 226 -23.63 -10.55 5.20
C PHE A 226 -23.53 -9.14 4.60
N LEU A 227 -23.37 -9.01 3.28
CA LEU A 227 -23.30 -7.71 2.61
C LEU A 227 -24.65 -6.95 2.66
N GLU A 228 -25.78 -7.65 2.67
CA GLU A 228 -27.11 -7.06 2.92
C GLU A 228 -27.33 -6.66 4.39
N PHE A 229 -26.77 -7.44 5.32
CA PHE A 229 -26.90 -7.23 6.75
C PHE A 229 -25.95 -6.13 7.29
N GLN A 230 -24.71 -6.10 6.79
CA GLN A 230 -23.66 -5.28 7.37
C GLN A 230 -23.61 -3.91 6.71
N GLU A 231 -24.12 -2.91 7.42
CA GLU A 231 -23.98 -1.51 7.04
C GLU A 231 -22.54 -1.02 7.21
N GLN A 232 -22.12 -0.09 6.35
CA GLN A 232 -20.81 0.55 6.46
C GLN A 232 -20.68 1.29 7.80
N ASN A 233 -19.50 1.24 8.42
CA ASN A 233 -19.20 1.84 9.73
C ASN A 233 -19.92 1.19 10.93
N LYS A 234 -20.68 0.12 10.73
CA LYS A 234 -21.28 -0.65 11.83
C LYS A 234 -20.31 -1.74 12.30
N LEU A 235 -20.33 -2.02 13.59
CA LEU A 235 -19.52 -3.07 14.20
C LEU A 235 -19.87 -4.45 13.60
N PHE A 236 -18.84 -5.22 13.27
CA PHE A 236 -18.88 -6.66 13.07
C PHE A 236 -17.66 -7.31 13.71
N TYR A 237 -17.78 -8.59 14.07
CA TYR A 237 -16.65 -9.35 14.56
C TYR A 237 -15.88 -9.97 13.41
N PHE A 238 -14.58 -9.68 13.37
CA PHE A 238 -13.63 -10.31 12.48
C PHE A 238 -12.77 -11.29 13.30
N MET A 239 -12.92 -12.59 13.10
CA MET A 239 -12.23 -13.59 13.92
C MET A 239 -11.85 -14.83 13.08
N PRO A 240 -10.89 -15.66 13.50
CA PRO A 240 -10.64 -16.90 12.80
C PRO A 240 -11.74 -17.91 13.14
N SER A 241 -11.89 -18.89 12.26
CA SER A 241 -12.77 -20.02 12.48
C SER A 241 -12.12 -21.33 12.02
N HIS A 242 -12.65 -22.44 12.48
CA HIS A 242 -12.16 -23.78 12.16
C HIS A 242 -13.34 -24.73 11.88
N PRO A 243 -13.26 -25.60 10.86
CA PRO A 243 -14.32 -26.56 10.59
C PRO A 243 -14.44 -27.55 11.73
N ILE A 244 -15.66 -27.77 12.22
CA ILE A 244 -15.94 -28.81 13.21
C ILE A 244 -16.88 -29.85 12.62
N SER A 245 -16.77 -31.08 13.10
CA SER A 245 -17.71 -32.15 12.79
C SER A 245 -18.20 -32.72 14.10
N ASP A 246 -19.49 -32.55 14.39
CA ASP A 246 -20.13 -33.13 15.57
C ASP A 246 -21.31 -34.00 15.13
N ASN A 247 -21.32 -35.27 15.55
CA ASN A 247 -22.35 -36.25 15.20
C ASN A 247 -22.70 -36.32 13.70
N GLY A 248 -21.68 -36.22 12.83
CA GLY A 248 -21.83 -36.24 11.37
C GLY A 248 -22.32 -34.93 10.74
N ARG A 249 -22.65 -33.91 11.55
CA ARG A 249 -22.97 -32.56 11.08
C ARG A 249 -21.69 -31.74 11.00
N ARG A 250 -21.43 -31.18 9.82
CA ARG A 250 -20.34 -30.22 9.60
C ARG A 250 -20.81 -28.84 10.04
N GLY A 251 -20.00 -28.20 10.85
CA GLY A 251 -20.20 -26.84 11.35
C GLY A 251 -18.91 -26.05 11.31
N THR A 252 -18.94 -24.89 11.94
CA THR A 252 -17.77 -24.03 12.09
C THR A 252 -17.69 -23.56 13.53
N SER A 253 -16.53 -23.73 14.16
CA SER A 253 -16.22 -23.14 15.45
C SER A 253 -15.62 -21.74 15.23
N PHE A 254 -16.22 -20.74 15.88
CA PHE A 254 -15.75 -19.36 15.86
C PHE A 254 -14.80 -19.12 17.03
N LEU A 255 -13.55 -18.78 16.72
CA LEU A 255 -12.46 -18.69 17.70
C LEU A 255 -12.43 -17.31 18.33
N ARG A 256 -13.37 -17.07 19.25
CA ARG A 256 -13.63 -15.75 19.87
C ARG A 256 -12.39 -15.15 20.57
N GLN A 257 -11.48 -15.99 21.07
CA GLN A 257 -10.23 -15.56 21.73
C GLN A 257 -9.32 -14.71 20.83
N ALA A 258 -9.46 -14.81 19.51
CA ALA A 258 -8.66 -14.09 18.54
C ALA A 258 -9.46 -13.03 17.76
N THR A 259 -10.59 -12.57 18.31
CA THR A 259 -11.46 -11.58 17.65
C THR A 259 -10.78 -10.21 17.52
N ILE A 260 -11.05 -9.56 16.40
CA ILE A 260 -10.79 -8.16 16.10
C ILE A 260 -12.14 -7.49 15.81
N LEU A 261 -12.43 -6.40 16.49
CA LEU A 261 -13.63 -5.58 16.28
C LEU A 261 -13.39 -4.70 15.06
N LYS A 262 -14.28 -4.80 14.06
CA LYS A 262 -14.17 -4.07 12.80
C LYS A 262 -15.44 -3.27 12.53
N TYR A 263 -15.27 -2.11 11.92
CA TYR A 263 -16.38 -1.24 11.50
C TYR A 263 -16.43 -1.05 9.98
N ASN A 264 -15.31 -1.33 9.32
CA ASN A 264 -15.08 -0.98 7.94
C ASN A 264 -14.65 -2.22 7.15
N PHE A 265 -15.30 -2.41 6.01
CA PHE A 265 -14.81 -3.22 4.92
C PHE A 265 -14.94 -2.42 3.63
N LYS A 266 -14.23 -2.86 2.59
CA LYS A 266 -14.32 -2.29 1.25
C LYS A 266 -15.06 -3.26 0.35
N LEU A 267 -16.14 -2.81 -0.27
CA LEU A 267 -16.90 -3.56 -1.27
C LEU A 267 -16.81 -2.84 -2.62
N LYS A 268 -16.40 -3.55 -3.66
CA LYS A 268 -16.39 -3.05 -5.05
C LYS A 268 -16.63 -4.18 -6.05
N ASN A 269 -17.16 -3.84 -7.21
CA ASN A 269 -17.10 -4.73 -8.36
C ASN A 269 -15.70 -4.68 -9.01
N ARG A 270 -15.26 -5.79 -9.62
CA ARG A 270 -13.95 -5.89 -10.27
C ARG A 270 -13.71 -4.81 -11.33
N ASN A 271 -14.75 -4.40 -12.06
CA ASN A 271 -14.70 -3.35 -13.08
C ASN A 271 -14.61 -1.91 -12.52
N GLU A 272 -14.89 -1.71 -11.23
CA GLU A 272 -14.80 -0.41 -10.53
C GLU A 272 -13.41 -0.18 -9.91
N LEU A 273 -12.53 -1.18 -9.97
CA LEU A 273 -11.17 -1.06 -9.46
C LEU A 273 -10.32 -0.14 -10.33
N THR A 274 -9.60 0.76 -9.68
CA THR A 274 -8.69 1.71 -10.31
C THR A 274 -7.25 1.41 -9.90
N ARG A 275 -6.28 2.04 -10.56
CA ARG A 275 -4.85 1.95 -10.17
C ARG A 275 -4.55 2.41 -8.74
N LYS A 276 -5.50 3.06 -8.05
CA LYS A 276 -5.37 3.45 -6.64
C LYS A 276 -5.73 2.32 -5.68
N ASP A 277 -6.41 1.29 -6.16
CA ASP A 277 -6.85 0.14 -5.39
C ASP A 277 -5.75 -0.94 -5.41
N ILE A 278 -5.43 -1.53 -4.26
CA ILE A 278 -4.39 -2.57 -4.16
C ILE A 278 -4.80 -3.82 -4.93
N GLU A 279 -6.08 -4.18 -4.86
CA GLU A 279 -6.71 -5.33 -5.50
C GLU A 279 -6.69 -5.24 -7.03
N TYR A 280 -6.49 -4.04 -7.60
CA TYR A 280 -6.26 -3.85 -9.04
C TYR A 280 -4.91 -4.43 -9.47
N HIS A 281 -3.89 -4.29 -8.63
CA HIS A 281 -2.51 -4.75 -8.92
C HIS A 281 -2.29 -6.22 -8.55
N PHE A 282 -3.12 -6.77 -7.67
CA PHE A 282 -3.02 -8.16 -7.18
C PHE A 282 -4.33 -8.94 -7.40
N PRO A 283 -4.70 -9.25 -8.65
CA PRO A 283 -5.89 -10.05 -8.95
C PRO A 283 -5.71 -11.52 -8.48
N LEU A 284 -6.79 -12.13 -7.99
CA LEU A 284 -6.88 -13.55 -7.60
C LEU A 284 -7.72 -14.37 -8.59
#